data_AF-A0A841JID7-F1
#
_entry.id   AF-A0A841JID7-F1
#
_cell.length_a   1.000
_cell.length_b   1.000
_cell.length_c   1.000
_cell.angle_alpha   90.00
_cell.angle_beta   90.00
_cell.angle_gamma   90.00
#
_symmetry.space_group_name_H-M   'P 1'
#
loop_
_entity.id
_entity.type
_entity.pdbx_description
1 polymer ?
#
loop_
_entity_poly.entity_id
_entity_poly.type
_entity_poly.pdbx_seq_one_letter_code
_entity_poly.pdbx_strand_id
1 'polypeptide(L)'
;MMENVTEMSDRSAEYHAIAGRWKSDLEFFKIESSFLSRLKQDYYFTRLSAYRHTEELQEAGQKLLKLQDDILWAEAHVDAQLHQLAQVAENKEEENSKKLALTNAKVGHLMINLTHEYQKVKKELFTAVDTIFRELEFQAS
;
A
#
# COMPACT_ATOMS: atom_id res chain seq x y z
N MET A 1 12.61 44.45 11.03
CA MET A 1 11.36 43.75 11.36
C MET A 1 11.64 42.27 11.20
N MET A 2 11.48 41.48 12.25
CA MET A 2 11.67 40.03 12.22
C MET A 2 10.70 39.42 11.23
N GLU A 3 11.23 38.69 10.26
CA GLU A 3 10.45 37.78 9.41
C GLU A 3 9.77 36.77 10.34
N ASN A 4 8.44 36.83 10.44
CA ASN A 4 7.66 35.80 11.09
C ASN A 4 7.78 34.54 10.23
N VAL A 5 8.75 33.69 10.55
CA VAL A 5 8.68 32.28 10.20
C VAL A 5 7.56 31.72 11.07
N THR A 6 6.33 31.72 10.56
CA THR A 6 5.26 30.95 11.20
C THR A 6 5.60 29.48 11.00
N GLU A 7 6.16 28.87 12.04
CA GLU A 7 6.30 27.43 12.12
C GLU A 7 4.90 26.81 12.04
N MET A 8 4.73 25.84 11.14
CA MET A 8 3.53 25.02 11.05
C MET A 8 3.17 24.46 12.45
N SER A 9 1.89 24.37 12.79
CA SER A 9 1.51 23.87 14.12
C SER A 9 2.07 22.46 14.40
N ASP A 10 2.33 22.15 15.67
CA ASP A 10 2.81 20.82 16.11
C ASP A 10 1.97 19.68 15.51
N ARG A 11 0.66 19.90 15.40
CA ARG A 11 -0.28 18.92 14.85
C ARG A 11 -0.12 18.73 13.35
N SER A 12 0.12 19.80 12.62
CA SER A 12 0.38 19.73 11.18
C SER A 12 1.78 19.14 10.89
N ALA A 13 2.75 19.38 11.77
CA ALA A 13 4.04 18.67 11.77
C ALA A 13 3.88 17.17 12.02
N GLU A 14 3.02 16.77 12.97
CA GLU A 14 2.68 15.37 13.20
C GLU A 14 2.04 14.73 11.95
N TYR A 15 1.11 15.42 11.29
CA TYR A 15 0.50 14.94 10.04
C TYR A 15 1.51 14.77 8.92
N HIS A 16 2.51 15.64 8.83
CA HIS A 16 3.59 15.50 7.86
C HIS A 16 4.43 14.24 8.15
N ALA A 17 4.81 14.02 9.41
CA ALA A 17 5.54 12.83 9.81
C ALA A 17 4.75 11.52 9.60
N ILE A 18 3.43 11.55 9.84
CA ILE A 18 2.53 10.42 9.57
C ILE A 18 2.45 10.14 8.06
N ALA A 19 2.20 11.16 7.24
CA ALA A 19 2.12 11.01 5.80
C ALA A 19 3.46 10.52 5.19
N GLY A 20 4.59 10.97 5.72
CA GLY A 20 5.91 10.47 5.33
C GLY A 20 6.09 8.97 5.62
N ARG A 21 5.59 8.47 6.77
CA ARG A 21 5.60 7.03 7.07
C ARG A 21 4.73 6.26 6.09
N TRP A 22 3.52 6.74 5.80
CA TRP A 22 2.63 6.11 4.83
C TRP A 22 3.24 6.06 3.43
N LYS A 23 3.99 7.08 3.01
CA LYS A 23 4.72 7.06 1.74
C LYS A 23 5.73 5.92 1.68
N SER A 24 6.54 5.75 2.73
CA SER A 24 7.48 4.63 2.83
C SER A 24 6.78 3.26 2.82
N ASP A 25 5.65 3.13 3.53
CA ASP A 25 4.86 1.89 3.53
C ASP A 25 4.34 1.56 2.11
N LEU A 26 3.85 2.57 1.38
CA LEU A 26 3.38 2.41 0.00
C LEU A 26 4.50 2.01 -0.96
N GLU A 27 5.69 2.59 -0.83
CA GLU A 27 6.86 2.19 -1.61
C GLU A 27 7.21 0.72 -1.36
N PHE A 28 7.18 0.29 -0.09
CA PHE A 28 7.38 -1.11 0.26
C PHE A 28 6.30 -2.01 -0.36
N PHE A 29 5.01 -1.67 -0.23
CA PHE A 29 3.91 -2.43 -0.82
C PHE A 29 4.02 -2.51 -2.34
N LYS A 30 4.46 -1.45 -3.01
CA LYS A 30 4.67 -1.41 -4.46
C LYS A 30 5.79 -2.34 -4.92
N ILE A 31 6.92 -2.34 -4.22
CA ILE A 31 8.05 -3.24 -4.50
C ILE A 31 7.61 -4.69 -4.31
N GLU A 32 6.98 -5.00 -3.18
CA GLU A 32 6.63 -6.38 -2.86
C GLU A 32 5.49 -6.92 -3.73
N SER A 33 4.44 -6.13 -3.97
CA SER A 33 3.37 -6.54 -4.89
C SER A 33 3.90 -6.77 -6.30
N SER A 34 4.84 -5.95 -6.77
CA SER A 34 5.51 -6.16 -8.06
C SER A 34 6.34 -7.44 -8.07
N PHE A 35 7.03 -7.76 -6.99
CA PHE A 35 7.75 -9.02 -6.83
C PHE A 35 6.80 -10.22 -6.87
N LEU A 36 5.69 -10.17 -6.13
CA LEU A 36 4.66 -11.23 -6.13
C LEU A 36 4.03 -11.42 -7.52
N SER A 37 3.75 -10.32 -8.23
CA SER A 37 3.22 -10.37 -9.60
C SER A 37 4.22 -10.99 -10.58
N ARG A 38 5.52 -10.71 -10.43
CA ARG A 38 6.56 -11.35 -11.25
C ARG A 38 6.69 -12.83 -10.93
N LEU A 39 6.67 -13.22 -9.65
CA LEU A 39 6.66 -14.64 -9.28
C LEU A 39 5.51 -15.39 -9.95
N LYS A 40 4.31 -14.80 -10.00
CA LYS A 40 3.15 -15.34 -10.72
C LYS A 40 3.39 -15.50 -12.22
N GLN A 41 4.01 -14.50 -12.85
CA GLN A 41 4.32 -14.52 -14.29
C GLN A 41 5.46 -15.49 -14.61
N ASP A 42 6.40 -15.66 -13.69
CA ASP A 42 7.50 -16.59 -13.81
C ASP A 42 6.99 -18.03 -13.77
N TYR A 43 7.65 -18.83 -14.60
CA TYR A 43 7.42 -20.22 -15.00
C TYR A 43 6.96 -21.21 -13.92
N TYR A 44 7.15 -20.89 -12.63
CA TYR A 44 6.76 -21.73 -11.49
C TYR A 44 5.25 -21.80 -11.32
N PHE A 45 4.53 -20.68 -11.36
CA PHE A 45 3.08 -20.71 -11.15
C PHE A 45 2.30 -21.27 -12.33
N THR A 46 2.81 -21.15 -13.55
CA THR A 46 2.20 -21.75 -14.75
C THR A 46 2.27 -23.29 -14.73
N ARG A 47 3.27 -23.87 -14.04
CA ARG A 47 3.33 -25.33 -13.80
C ARG A 47 2.46 -25.76 -12.62
N LEU A 48 2.41 -24.94 -11.56
CA LEU A 48 1.50 -25.13 -10.43
C LEU A 48 0.02 -25.03 -10.88
N SER A 49 -0.28 -24.22 -11.91
CA SER A 49 -1.62 -24.11 -12.49
C SER A 49 -2.05 -25.30 -13.37
N ALA A 50 -1.22 -26.33 -13.54
CA ALA A 50 -1.68 -27.59 -14.13
C ALA A 50 -2.42 -28.50 -13.12
N TYR A 51 -2.44 -28.11 -11.84
CA TYR A 51 -3.04 -28.84 -10.74
C TYR A 51 -4.44 -28.31 -10.37
N ARG A 52 -5.20 -29.12 -9.61
CA ARG A 52 -6.61 -28.89 -9.23
C ARG A 52 -6.88 -27.60 -8.42
N HIS A 53 -5.85 -26.86 -8.00
CA HIS A 53 -5.94 -25.68 -7.13
C HIS A 53 -5.65 -24.36 -7.87
N THR A 54 -5.99 -24.30 -9.16
CA THR A 54 -5.79 -23.13 -10.03
C THR A 54 -6.64 -21.93 -9.65
N GLU A 55 -7.86 -22.15 -9.18
CA GLU A 55 -8.84 -21.09 -8.97
C GLU A 55 -8.44 -20.17 -7.81
N GLU A 56 -8.02 -20.72 -6.67
CA GLU A 56 -7.60 -19.93 -5.49
C GLU A 56 -6.40 -19.05 -5.82
N LEU A 57 -5.43 -19.61 -6.54
CA LEU A 57 -4.25 -18.88 -7.00
C LEU A 57 -4.62 -17.80 -8.02
N GLN A 58 -5.52 -18.10 -8.94
CA GLN A 58 -5.98 -17.14 -9.95
C GLN A 58 -6.72 -15.98 -9.28
N GLU A 59 -7.60 -16.27 -8.32
CA GLU A 59 -8.34 -15.29 -7.54
C GLU A 59 -7.39 -14.40 -6.72
N ALA A 60 -6.47 -15.00 -5.97
CA ALA A 60 -5.45 -14.27 -5.22
C ALA A 60 -4.60 -13.39 -6.14
N GLY A 61 -4.29 -13.89 -7.34
CA GLY A 61 -3.59 -13.14 -8.37
C GLY A 61 -4.40 -11.98 -8.98
N GLN A 62 -5.73 -12.06 -9.03
CA GLN A 62 -6.58 -10.93 -9.43
C GLN A 62 -6.68 -9.88 -8.33
N LYS A 63 -6.80 -10.32 -7.08
CA LYS A 63 -6.76 -9.42 -5.91
C LYS A 63 -5.43 -8.69 -5.82
N LEU A 64 -4.31 -9.33 -6.14
CA LEU A 64 -3.00 -8.69 -6.21
C LEU A 64 -2.96 -7.57 -7.26
N LEU A 65 -3.53 -7.78 -8.45
CA LEU A 65 -3.58 -6.73 -9.48
C LEU A 65 -4.40 -5.53 -8.99
N LYS A 66 -5.58 -5.78 -8.42
CA LYS A 66 -6.40 -4.72 -7.82
C LYS A 66 -5.64 -3.99 -6.71
N LEU A 67 -4.93 -4.71 -5.85
CA LEU A 67 -4.12 -4.13 -4.79
C LEU A 67 -3.05 -3.18 -5.34
N GLN A 68 -2.44 -3.50 -6.49
CA GLN A 68 -1.48 -2.60 -7.14
C GLN A 68 -2.13 -1.29 -7.60
N ASP A 69 -3.35 -1.34 -8.13
CA ASP A 69 -4.11 -0.14 -8.48
C ASP A 69 -4.48 0.68 -7.23
N ASP A 70 -4.92 0.00 -6.16
CA ASP A 70 -5.27 0.64 -4.89
C ASP A 70 -4.04 1.30 -4.23
N ILE A 71 -2.84 0.71 -4.33
CA ILE A 71 -1.57 1.30 -3.88
C ILE A 71 -1.28 2.61 -4.63
N LEU A 72 -1.40 2.62 -5.96
CA LEU A 72 -1.17 3.83 -6.76
C LEU A 72 -2.19 4.92 -6.43
N TRP A 73 -3.44 4.55 -6.19
CA TRP A 73 -4.48 5.48 -5.79
C TRP A 73 -4.19 6.10 -4.41
N ALA A 74 -3.75 5.29 -3.44
CA ALA A 74 -3.35 5.78 -2.12
C ALA A 74 -2.10 6.66 -2.16
N GLU A 75 -1.13 6.32 -3.01
CA GLU A 75 0.07 7.12 -3.26
C GLU A 75 -0.29 8.54 -3.70
N ALA A 76 -1.22 8.70 -4.64
CA ALA A 76 -1.69 10.02 -5.08
C ALA A 76 -2.30 10.85 -3.94
N HIS A 77 -3.01 10.21 -3.00
CA HIS A 77 -3.64 10.90 -1.87
C HIS A 77 -2.63 11.31 -0.80
N VAL A 78 -1.67 10.43 -0.50
CA VAL A 78 -0.56 10.74 0.42
C VAL A 78 0.30 11.86 -0.15
N ASP A 79 0.63 11.81 -1.44
CA ASP A 79 1.42 12.86 -2.11
C ASP A 79 0.68 14.20 -2.11
N ALA A 80 -0.63 14.21 -2.35
CA ALA A 80 -1.44 15.41 -2.25
C ALA A 80 -1.45 15.99 -0.82
N GLN A 81 -1.54 15.14 0.21
CA GLN A 81 -1.48 15.59 1.60
C GLN A 81 -0.09 16.16 1.95
N LEU A 82 0.99 15.49 1.55
CA LEU A 82 2.36 15.97 1.76
C LEU A 82 2.58 17.30 1.06
N HIS A 83 2.10 17.44 -0.18
CA HIS A 83 2.20 18.68 -0.93
C HIS A 83 1.44 19.82 -0.22
N GLN A 84 0.22 19.57 0.26
CA GLN A 84 -0.56 20.56 1.01
C GLN A 84 0.18 21.01 2.29
N LEU A 85 0.74 20.06 3.04
CA LEU A 85 1.50 20.36 4.26
C LEU A 85 2.79 21.14 3.96
N ALA A 86 3.45 20.85 2.83
CA ALA A 86 4.60 21.61 2.36
C ALA A 86 4.23 23.06 2.00
N GLN A 87 3.09 23.29 1.34
CA GLN A 87 2.62 24.66 1.07
C GLN A 87 2.37 25.46 2.36
N VAL A 88 1.84 24.81 3.40
CA VAL A 88 1.65 25.44 4.72
C VAL A 88 3.00 25.75 5.37
N ALA A 89 3.94 24.80 5.37
CA ALA A 89 5.27 24.98 5.95
C ALA A 89 6.09 26.09 5.24
N GLU A 90 5.89 26.26 3.93
CA GLU A 90 6.52 27.30 3.12
C GLU A 90 5.79 28.66 3.19
N ASN A 91 4.77 28.80 4.05
CA ASN A 91 3.90 29.98 4.16
C ASN A 91 3.22 30.38 2.82
N LYS A 92 3.01 29.42 1.92
CA LYS A 92 2.33 29.61 0.62
C LYS A 92 0.81 29.43 0.71
N GLU A 93 0.34 28.67 1.70
CA GLU A 93 -1.08 28.51 2.04
C GLU A 93 -1.28 28.75 3.54
N GLU A 94 -2.38 29.43 3.91
CA GLU A 94 -2.74 29.59 5.32
C GLU A 94 -3.13 28.25 5.95
N GLU A 95 -2.69 28.00 7.19
CA GLU A 95 -2.98 26.75 7.87
C GLU A 95 -4.49 26.63 8.20
N ASN A 96 -5.19 25.76 7.47
CA ASN A 96 -6.56 25.38 7.80
C ASN A 96 -6.60 24.06 8.58
N SER A 97 -6.49 24.15 9.91
CA SER A 97 -6.38 22.97 10.78
C SER A 97 -7.57 22.00 10.66
N LYS A 98 -8.79 22.49 10.37
CA LYS A 98 -9.96 21.62 10.16
C LYS A 98 -9.85 20.83 8.86
N LYS A 99 -9.46 21.49 7.77
CA LYS A 99 -9.23 20.85 6.47
C LYS A 99 -8.12 19.80 6.59
N LEU A 100 -7.00 20.16 7.21
CA LEU A 100 -5.87 19.25 7.41
C LEU A 100 -6.24 18.02 8.26
N ALA A 101 -6.98 18.21 9.35
CA ALA A 101 -7.45 17.10 10.17
C ALA A 101 -8.38 16.15 9.39
N LEU A 102 -9.30 16.70 8.58
CA LEU A 102 -10.19 15.90 7.72
C LEU A 102 -9.42 15.14 6.64
N THR A 103 -8.44 15.78 5.99
CA THR A 103 -7.57 15.12 5.00
C THR A 103 -6.80 13.98 5.66
N ASN A 104 -6.12 14.24 6.77
CA ASN A 104 -5.34 13.23 7.47
C ASN A 104 -6.20 12.04 7.95
N ALA A 105 -7.42 12.29 8.44
CA ALA A 105 -8.34 11.21 8.83
C ALA A 105 -8.75 10.35 7.62
N LYS A 106 -9.08 10.98 6.48
CA LYS A 106 -9.46 10.26 5.24
C LYS A 106 -8.31 9.39 4.72
N VAL A 107 -7.11 9.97 4.62
CA VAL A 107 -5.91 9.22 4.17
C VAL A 107 -5.55 8.13 5.19
N GLY A 108 -5.70 8.39 6.49
CA GLY A 108 -5.47 7.38 7.52
C GLY A 108 -6.41 6.18 7.40
N HIS A 109 -7.71 6.41 7.17
CA HIS A 109 -8.66 5.31 6.93
C HIS A 109 -8.31 4.52 5.66
N LEU A 110 -7.90 5.20 4.60
CA LEU A 110 -7.42 4.56 3.38
C LEU A 110 -6.21 3.65 3.67
N MET A 111 -5.20 4.16 4.36
CA MET A 111 -3.98 3.41 4.67
C MET A 111 -4.23 2.20 5.56
N ILE A 112 -5.15 2.31 6.53
CA ILE A 112 -5.57 1.17 7.36
C ILE A 112 -6.20 0.07 6.50
N ASN A 113 -7.15 0.44 5.64
CA ASN A 113 -7.82 -0.52 4.77
C ASN A 113 -6.85 -1.16 3.79
N LEU A 114 -5.98 -0.37 3.17
CA LEU A 114 -4.98 -0.85 2.24
C LEU A 114 -4.01 -1.83 2.91
N THR A 115 -3.56 -1.53 4.13
CA THR A 115 -2.67 -2.41 4.89
C THR A 115 -3.32 -3.76 5.17
N HIS A 116 -4.60 -3.77 5.58
CA HIS A 116 -5.34 -5.00 5.81
C HIS A 116 -5.51 -5.82 4.52
N GLU A 117 -5.89 -5.18 3.42
CA GLU A 117 -6.04 -5.89 2.13
C GLU A 117 -4.70 -6.43 1.64
N TYR A 118 -3.63 -5.66 1.76
CA TYR A 118 -2.28 -6.12 1.43
C TYR A 118 -1.89 -7.37 2.24
N GLN A 119 -2.09 -7.37 3.57
CA GLN A 119 -1.78 -8.52 4.42
C GLN A 119 -2.62 -9.75 4.05
N LYS A 120 -3.91 -9.52 3.76
CA LYS A 120 -4.84 -10.58 3.37
C LYS A 120 -4.45 -11.21 2.04
N VAL A 121 -4.23 -10.42 1.00
CA VAL A 121 -3.84 -10.91 -0.33
C VAL A 121 -2.51 -11.66 -0.27
N LYS A 122 -1.53 -11.13 0.48
CA LYS A 122 -0.26 -11.81 0.71
C LYS A 122 -0.47 -13.19 1.35
N LYS A 123 -1.28 -13.27 2.40
CA LYS A 123 -1.59 -14.55 3.06
C LYS A 123 -2.28 -15.52 2.11
N GLU A 124 -3.29 -15.09 1.36
CA GLU A 124 -4.00 -15.91 0.38
C GLU A 124 -3.04 -16.48 -0.68
N LEU A 125 -2.14 -15.65 -1.23
CA LEU A 125 -1.12 -16.09 -2.18
C LEU A 125 -0.19 -17.15 -1.59
N PHE A 126 0.38 -16.91 -0.41
CA PHE A 126 1.30 -17.88 0.22
C PHE A 126 0.61 -19.17 0.63
N THR A 127 -0.63 -19.11 1.10
CA THR A 127 -1.42 -20.31 1.41
C THR A 127 -1.71 -21.12 0.15
N ALA A 128 -2.11 -20.47 -0.95
CA ALA A 128 -2.33 -21.17 -2.22
C ALA A 128 -1.04 -21.86 -2.70
N VAL A 129 0.11 -21.19 -2.58
CA VAL A 129 1.42 -21.76 -2.91
C VAL A 129 1.77 -22.98 -2.04
N ASP A 130 1.65 -22.84 -0.71
CA ASP A 130 2.00 -23.91 0.24
C ASP A 130 1.16 -25.16 0.01
N THR A 131 -0.15 -24.99 -0.23
CA THR A 131 -1.06 -26.10 -0.55
C THR A 131 -0.58 -26.86 -1.78
N ILE A 132 -0.23 -26.15 -2.87
CA ILE A 132 0.22 -26.81 -4.09
C ILE A 132 1.55 -27.54 -3.86
N PHE A 133 2.49 -26.95 -3.11
CA PHE A 133 3.76 -27.63 -2.79
C PHE A 133 3.56 -28.92 -2.00
N ARG A 134 2.73 -28.91 -0.96
CA ARG A 134 2.43 -30.12 -0.16
C ARG A 134 1.85 -31.25 -1.00
N GLU A 135 0.97 -30.92 -1.94
CA GLU A 135 0.36 -31.91 -2.83
C GLU A 135 1.36 -32.49 -3.84
N LEU A 136 2.26 -31.66 -4.36
CA LEU A 136 3.35 -32.12 -5.22
C LEU A 136 4.29 -33.09 -4.50
N GLU A 137 4.66 -32.78 -3.25
CA GLU A 137 5.47 -33.69 -2.42
C GLU A 137 4.76 -35.02 -2.14
N PHE A 138 3.44 -34.97 -1.90
CA PHE A 138 2.64 -36.17 -1.66
C PHE A 138 2.51 -37.06 -2.91
N GLN A 139 2.45 -36.47 -4.11
CA GLN A 139 2.41 -37.25 -5.37
C GLN A 139 3.77 -37.83 -5.78
N ALA A 140 4.87 -37.28 -5.28
CA ALA A 140 6.22 -37.77 -5.54
C ALA A 140 6.65 -38.90 -4.58
N SER A 141 5.86 -39.17 -3.54
CA SER A 141 6.08 -40.21 -2.51
C SER A 141 5.31 -41.49 -2.83
#